data_AF-A0A1S3ZWM1-F1
#
_entry.id   AF-A0A1S3ZWM1-F1
#
_cell.length_a   1.000
_cell.length_b   1.000
_cell.length_c   1.000
_cell.angle_alpha   90.00
_cell.angle_beta   90.00
_cell.angle_gamma   90.00
#
_symmetry.space_group_name_H-M   'P 1'
#
loop_
_entity.id
_entity.type
_entity.pdbx_description
1 polymer ?
#
loop_
_entity_poly.entity_id
_entity_poly.type
_entity_poly.pdbx_seq_one_letter_code
_entity_poly.pdbx_strand_id
1 'polypeptide(L)'
;MDSYFLYISYAYDNTNIACVQKRKINIACVLETRWKGNRARDLDGFKLWYSGSAGGKNGVGILVDRDLKELVVKVGLNEEVKKQLWDYLDEMVRSIPHAEKLFIGGDFNGHIGASARGYDVVHGGYDFGDRNEGGNSLLEFDRAFDLVIANSSFPKREEHLVTFRNLIGKT
;
A
#
# COMPACT_ATOMS: atom_id res chain seq x y z
N MET A 1 -22.21 -9.87 1.93
CA MET A 1 -20.74 -9.88 2.11
C MET A 1 -20.34 -8.47 2.42
N ASP A 2 -19.80 -8.22 3.61
CA ASP A 2 -19.25 -6.91 3.95
C ASP A 2 -17.92 -6.74 3.21
N SER A 3 -17.96 -5.92 2.16
CA SER A 3 -16.81 -5.59 1.34
C SER A 3 -16.02 -4.49 2.02
N TYR A 4 -14.85 -4.83 2.58
CA TYR A 4 -13.91 -3.85 3.08
C TYR A 4 -13.09 -3.33 1.89
N PHE A 5 -13.20 -2.04 1.59
CA PHE A 5 -12.44 -1.41 0.52
C PHE A 5 -11.10 -0.93 1.07
N LEU A 6 -9.99 -1.40 0.47
CA LEU A 6 -8.66 -0.84 0.69
C LEU A 6 -8.44 0.31 -0.30
N TYR A 7 -8.20 1.51 0.22
CA TYR A 7 -7.89 2.68 -0.59
C TYR A 7 -6.44 3.11 -0.36
N ILE A 8 -5.64 3.10 -1.43
CA ILE A 8 -4.27 3.60 -1.38
C ILE A 8 -4.25 4.99 -2.04
N SER A 9 -3.79 5.99 -1.31
CA SER A 9 -3.66 7.37 -1.77
C SER A 9 -2.25 7.88 -1.53
N TYR A 10 -1.72 8.66 -2.45
CA TYR A 10 -0.52 9.45 -2.18
C TYR A 10 -0.92 10.73 -1.44
N ALA A 11 -0.11 11.22 -0.52
CA ALA A 11 -0.44 12.43 0.24
C ALA A 11 -0.50 13.70 -0.63
N TYR A 12 0.04 13.65 -1.87
CA TYR A 12 -0.20 14.68 -2.88
C TYR A 12 -1.68 14.73 -3.31
N ASP A 13 -2.35 13.60 -3.30
CA ASP A 13 -3.80 13.51 -3.44
C ASP A 13 -4.41 13.75 -2.06
N ASN A 14 -4.88 14.97 -1.82
CA ASN A 14 -5.47 15.45 -0.56
C ASN A 14 -6.49 14.45 0.04
N THR A 15 -6.00 13.49 0.83
CA THR A 15 -6.82 12.43 1.42
C THR A 15 -7.59 13.04 2.58
N ASN A 16 -8.87 13.31 2.35
CA ASN A 16 -9.78 13.89 3.33
C ASN A 16 -10.61 12.77 3.99
N ILE A 17 -10.70 12.77 5.32
CA ILE A 17 -11.52 11.83 6.10
C ILE A 17 -12.98 11.81 5.60
N ALA A 18 -13.54 12.96 5.21
CA ALA A 18 -14.88 13.04 4.65
C ALA A 18 -15.02 12.25 3.33
N CYS A 19 -13.97 12.20 2.50
CA CYS A 19 -13.95 11.38 1.29
C CYS A 19 -13.88 9.89 1.62
N VAL A 20 -13.11 9.51 2.64
CA VAL A 20 -12.98 8.13 3.13
C VAL A 20 -14.33 7.64 3.66
N GLN A 21 -14.98 8.43 4.51
CA GLN A 21 -16.31 8.16 5.05
C GLN A 21 -17.38 8.07 3.95
N LYS A 22 -17.44 9.04 3.04
CA LYS A 22 -18.42 9.06 1.92
C LYS A 22 -18.33 7.81 1.05
N ARG A 23 -17.11 7.29 0.86
CA ARG A 23 -16.84 6.08 0.07
C ARG A 23 -16.97 4.79 0.87
N LYS A 24 -17.30 4.86 2.17
CA LYS A 24 -17.41 3.72 3.08
C LYS A 24 -16.13 2.86 3.09
N ILE A 25 -14.98 3.53 3.07
CA ILE A 25 -13.67 2.88 3.13
C ILE A 25 -13.35 2.59 4.60
N ASN A 26 -13.06 1.34 4.93
CA ASN A 26 -12.72 0.96 6.31
C ASN A 26 -11.21 0.98 6.57
N ILE A 27 -10.38 0.80 5.54
CA ILE A 27 -8.92 0.86 5.66
C ILE A 27 -8.36 1.69 4.51
N ALA A 28 -7.55 2.70 4.82
CA ALA A 28 -6.86 3.51 3.81
C ALA A 28 -5.37 3.67 4.13
N CYS A 29 -4.53 3.50 3.12
CA CYS A 29 -3.09 3.73 3.21
C CYS A 29 -2.75 5.07 2.54
N VAL A 30 -1.99 5.91 3.23
CA VAL A 30 -1.51 7.21 2.74
C VAL A 30 0.01 7.15 2.61
N LEU A 31 0.54 7.28 1.41
CA LEU A 31 1.98 7.21 1.14
C LEU A 31 2.56 8.61 0.87
N GLU A 32 3.89 8.77 0.95
CA GLU A 32 4.58 10.05 0.73
C GLU A 32 4.07 11.21 1.60
N THR A 33 3.67 10.93 2.85
CA THR A 33 3.05 11.92 3.75
C THR A 33 3.97 13.08 4.09
N ARG A 34 5.29 12.85 4.11
CA ARG A 34 6.31 13.81 4.56
C ARG A 34 6.08 14.30 5.99
N TRP A 35 5.26 13.58 6.75
CA TRP A 35 4.98 13.88 8.15
C TRP A 35 6.17 13.49 9.01
N LYS A 36 6.47 14.28 10.04
CA LYS A 36 7.61 14.02 10.92
C LYS A 36 7.24 13.09 12.07
N GLY A 37 8.07 12.08 12.27
CA GLY A 37 8.04 11.17 13.41
C GLY A 37 7.01 10.05 13.27
N ASN A 38 6.92 9.26 14.35
CA ASN A 38 6.01 8.12 14.45
C ASN A 38 4.90 8.46 15.44
N ARG A 39 3.65 8.55 15.00
CA ARG A 39 2.52 8.81 15.91
C ARG A 39 1.28 8.02 15.55
N ALA A 40 0.39 7.90 16.53
CA ALA A 40 -0.98 7.47 16.34
C ALA A 40 -1.92 8.63 16.71
N ARG A 41 -3.02 8.81 15.98
CA ARG A 41 -4.04 9.84 16.23
C ARG A 41 -5.43 9.23 16.07
N ASP A 42 -6.33 9.63 16.95
CA ASP A 42 -7.76 9.37 16.79
C ASP A 42 -8.36 10.48 15.92
N LEU A 43 -9.11 10.06 14.91
CA LEU A 43 -9.81 10.90 13.95
C LEU A 43 -11.30 10.52 13.98
N ASP A 44 -12.14 11.31 13.31
CA ASP A 44 -13.58 11.07 13.29
C ASP A 44 -13.92 9.71 12.62
N GLY A 45 -14.20 8.70 13.43
CA GLY A 45 -14.47 7.32 13.00
C GLY A 45 -13.25 6.48 12.65
N PHE A 46 -12.02 7.01 12.74
CA PHE A 46 -10.80 6.30 12.32
C PHE A 46 -9.67 6.42 13.34
N LYS A 47 -8.79 5.41 13.37
CA LYS A 47 -7.46 5.48 13.96
C LYS A 47 -6.44 5.65 12.85
N LEU A 48 -5.62 6.69 12.93
CA LEU A 48 -4.48 6.91 12.05
C LEU A 48 -3.20 6.51 12.77
N TRP A 49 -2.40 5.63 12.17
CA TRP A 49 -0.98 5.48 12.51
C TRP A 49 -0.14 6.01 11.37
N TYR A 50 0.90 6.78 11.68
CA TYR A 50 1.84 7.23 10.67
C TYR A 50 3.29 7.15 11.13
N SER A 51 4.17 6.99 10.16
CA SER A 51 5.61 6.95 10.28
C SER A 51 6.23 7.84 9.22
N GLY A 52 7.12 8.74 9.60
CA GLY A 52 7.87 9.52 8.63
C GLY A 52 9.15 10.12 9.19
N SER A 53 10.04 10.49 8.27
CA SER A 53 11.41 10.87 8.60
C SER A 53 11.51 12.31 9.12
N ALA A 54 12.55 12.59 9.93
CA ALA A 54 12.82 13.93 10.43
C ALA A 54 13.07 14.96 9.31
N GLY A 55 13.59 14.49 8.17
CA GLY A 55 13.87 15.29 6.97
C GLY A 55 12.64 15.65 6.14
N GLY A 56 11.43 15.21 6.51
CA GLY A 56 10.22 15.45 5.72
C GLY A 56 10.27 14.80 4.33
N LYS A 57 11.03 13.71 4.21
CA LYS A 57 11.08 12.86 3.01
C LYS A 57 10.35 11.55 3.30
N ASN A 58 9.67 11.03 2.28
CA ASN A 58 8.90 9.79 2.35
C ASN A 58 7.82 9.87 3.44
N GLY A 59 7.31 8.72 3.88
CA GLY A 59 6.45 8.59 5.04
C GLY A 59 5.12 7.95 4.69
N VAL A 60 4.63 7.11 5.59
CA VAL A 60 3.44 6.29 5.38
C VAL A 60 2.46 6.51 6.52
N GLY A 61 1.18 6.39 6.22
CA GLY A 61 0.08 6.42 7.17
C GLY A 61 -0.92 5.33 6.84
N ILE A 62 -1.56 4.78 7.87
CA ILE A 62 -2.69 3.87 7.72
C ILE A 62 -3.84 4.39 8.58
N LEU A 63 -4.97 4.62 7.94
CA LEU A 63 -6.28 4.90 8.53
C LEU A 63 -7.03 3.58 8.64
N VAL A 64 -7.49 3.25 9.83
CA VAL A 64 -8.30 2.06 10.08
C VAL A 64 -9.56 2.50 10.80
N ASP A 65 -10.69 1.98 10.38
CA ASP A 65 -11.97 2.15 11.05
C ASP A 65 -11.83 1.88 12.55
N ARG A 66 -12.45 2.71 13.38
CA ARG A 66 -12.33 2.61 14.84
C ARG A 66 -12.73 1.23 15.35
N ASP A 67 -13.68 0.57 14.71
CA ASP A 67 -14.17 -0.75 15.13
C ASP A 67 -13.17 -1.87 14.80
N LEU A 68 -12.25 -1.65 13.85
CA LEU A 68 -11.22 -2.59 13.45
C LEU A 68 -9.87 -2.36 14.16
N LYS A 69 -9.71 -1.27 14.93
CA LYS A 69 -8.42 -0.87 15.50
C LYS A 69 -7.78 -1.91 16.44
N GLU A 70 -8.60 -2.69 17.15
CA GLU A 70 -8.14 -3.70 18.12
C GLU A 70 -7.57 -4.94 17.41
N LEU A 71 -7.82 -5.08 16.10
CA LEU A 71 -7.28 -6.16 15.27
C LEU A 71 -5.93 -5.80 14.62
N VAL A 72 -5.42 -4.59 14.86
CA VAL A 72 -4.19 -4.09 14.23
C VAL A 72 -2.96 -4.52 15.02
N VAL A 73 -2.11 -5.35 14.40
CA VAL A 73 -0.79 -5.70 14.93
C VAL A 73 0.29 -4.81 14.32
N LYS A 74 1.09 -4.15 15.15
CA LYS A 74 2.20 -3.31 14.70
C LYS A 74 3.53 -4.08 14.78
N VAL A 75 4.16 -4.29 13.63
CA VAL A 75 5.51 -4.86 13.53
C VAL A 75 6.50 -3.75 13.18
N GLY A 76 7.65 -3.71 13.83
CA GLY A 76 8.73 -2.75 13.57
C GLY A 76 10.00 -3.48 13.17
N LEU A 77 10.59 -3.10 12.04
CA LEU A 77 11.84 -3.67 11.53
C LEU A 77 12.95 -2.61 11.66
N ASN A 78 14.15 -3.03 12.05
CA ASN A 78 15.33 -2.15 12.09
C ASN A 78 16.02 -2.10 10.71
N GLU A 79 17.03 -1.24 10.55
CA GLU A 79 17.68 -0.98 9.26
C GLU A 79 18.44 -2.20 8.71
N GLU A 80 19.10 -3.01 9.57
CA GLU A 80 19.71 -4.29 9.16
C GLU A 80 18.68 -5.32 8.65
N VAL A 81 17.44 -5.27 9.16
CA VAL A 81 16.36 -6.21 8.86
C VAL A 81 15.64 -5.89 7.54
N LYS A 82 15.93 -4.76 6.87
CA LYS A 82 15.30 -4.43 5.56
C LYS A 82 15.53 -5.49 4.47
N LYS A 83 16.64 -6.22 4.49
CA LYS A 83 16.85 -7.36 3.59
C LYS A 83 16.03 -8.60 3.98
N GLN A 84 15.73 -8.75 5.26
CA GLN A 84 14.87 -9.80 5.81
C GLN A 84 13.38 -9.42 5.75
N LEU A 85 13.04 -8.21 5.29
CA LEU A 85 11.67 -7.73 5.20
C LEU A 85 10.78 -8.73 4.45
N TRP A 86 11.26 -9.26 3.32
CA TRP A 86 10.51 -10.23 2.52
C TRP A 86 10.35 -11.56 3.24
N ASP A 87 11.38 -12.04 3.96
CA ASP A 87 11.31 -13.28 4.73
C ASP A 87 10.33 -13.15 5.91
N TYR A 88 10.40 -12.03 6.64
CA TYR A 88 9.45 -11.74 7.72
C TYR A 88 8.02 -11.54 7.19
N LEU A 89 7.86 -10.90 6.03
CA LEU A 89 6.56 -10.70 5.41
C LEU A 89 5.96 -12.05 4.99
N ASP A 90 6.76 -12.93 4.37
CA ASP A 90 6.36 -14.31 4.03
C ASP A 90 5.94 -15.09 5.29
N GLU A 91 6.76 -15.10 6.34
CA GLU A 91 6.45 -15.78 7.59
C GLU A 91 5.17 -15.24 8.24
N MET A 92 5.02 -13.92 8.29
CA MET A 92 3.85 -13.26 8.85
C MET A 92 2.58 -13.60 8.07
N VAL A 93 2.62 -13.52 6.74
CA VAL A 93 1.45 -13.85 5.91
C VAL A 93 1.07 -15.32 6.05
N ARG A 94 2.05 -16.23 6.15
CA ARG A 94 1.79 -17.67 6.43
C ARG A 94 1.16 -17.92 7.80
N SER A 95 1.46 -17.08 8.78
CA SER A 95 0.91 -17.23 10.14
C SER A 95 -0.57 -16.82 10.24
N ILE A 96 -1.08 -16.03 9.29
CA ILE A 96 -2.46 -15.55 9.29
C ILE A 96 -3.39 -16.68 8.81
N PRO A 97 -4.42 -17.05 9.59
CA PRO A 97 -5.39 -18.06 9.15
C PRO A 97 -6.09 -17.64 7.85
N HIS A 98 -6.26 -18.57 6.91
CA HIS A 98 -6.95 -18.31 5.63
C HIS A 98 -8.40 -17.81 5.76
N ALA A 99 -9.02 -17.93 6.93
CA ALA A 99 -10.35 -17.39 7.21
C ALA A 99 -10.34 -15.86 7.46
N GLU A 100 -9.18 -15.28 7.71
CA GLU A 100 -9.01 -13.85 7.97
C GLU A 100 -8.74 -13.07 6.69
N LYS A 101 -9.20 -11.82 6.64
CA LYS A 101 -8.95 -10.93 5.51
C LYS A 101 -7.61 -10.23 5.72
N LEU A 102 -6.68 -10.41 4.79
CA LEU A 102 -5.37 -9.78 4.81
C LEU A 102 -5.34 -8.57 3.86
N PHE A 103 -4.87 -7.44 4.37
CA PHE A 103 -4.56 -6.25 3.58
C PHE A 103 -3.12 -5.84 3.82
N ILE A 104 -2.34 -5.76 2.74
CA ILE A 104 -0.95 -5.31 2.78
C ILE A 104 -0.87 -3.98 2.04
N GLY A 105 -0.25 -2.98 2.65
CA GLY A 105 -0.04 -1.66 2.07
C GLY A 105 1.34 -1.14 2.40
N GLY A 106 1.97 -0.47 1.43
CA GLY A 106 3.30 0.09 1.58
C GLY A 106 3.86 0.55 0.25
N ASP A 107 5.01 1.21 0.30
CA ASP A 107 5.82 1.46 -0.89
C ASP A 107 6.86 0.33 -1.01
N PHE A 108 6.58 -0.62 -1.88
CA PHE A 108 7.47 -1.75 -2.17
C PHE A 108 8.58 -1.39 -3.16
N ASN A 109 8.59 -0.15 -3.68
CA ASN A 109 9.50 0.31 -4.73
C ASN A 109 9.52 -0.61 -5.98
N GLY A 110 8.45 -1.39 -6.15
CA GLY A 110 8.25 -2.32 -7.26
C GLY A 110 7.37 -1.68 -8.32
N HIS A 111 7.89 -1.58 -9.54
CA HIS A 111 7.14 -1.14 -10.70
C HIS A 111 6.70 -2.38 -11.47
N ILE A 112 5.42 -2.73 -11.39
CA ILE A 112 4.88 -3.99 -11.92
C ILE A 112 4.67 -3.98 -13.44
N GLY A 113 4.66 -2.79 -14.05
CA GLY A 113 4.55 -2.59 -15.49
C GLY A 113 3.15 -2.86 -16.05
N ALA A 114 2.91 -2.44 -17.29
CA ALA A 114 1.58 -2.56 -17.92
C ALA A 114 1.15 -4.01 -18.22
N SER A 115 2.12 -4.90 -18.47
CA SER A 115 1.86 -6.27 -18.89
C SER A 115 1.38 -7.12 -17.70
N ALA A 116 0.16 -7.68 -17.78
CA ALA A 116 -0.34 -8.66 -16.83
C ALA A 116 0.13 -10.10 -17.13
N ARG A 117 0.81 -10.32 -18.27
CA ARG A 117 1.09 -11.67 -18.80
C ARG A 117 1.83 -12.53 -17.77
N GLY A 118 1.23 -13.69 -17.44
CA GLY A 118 1.79 -14.65 -16.48
C GLY A 118 1.38 -14.38 -15.03
N TYR A 119 0.65 -13.30 -14.79
CA TYR A 119 0.20 -12.83 -13.47
C TYR A 119 -1.26 -12.38 -13.52
N ASP A 120 -2.05 -12.89 -14.47
CA ASP A 120 -3.43 -12.46 -14.75
C ASP A 120 -4.39 -12.63 -13.55
N VAL A 121 -4.01 -13.47 -12.58
CA VAL A 121 -4.76 -13.69 -11.33
C VAL A 121 -4.51 -12.63 -10.26
N VAL A 122 -3.37 -11.92 -10.32
CA VAL A 122 -2.95 -10.92 -9.31
C VAL A 122 -2.83 -9.51 -9.87
N HIS A 123 -2.63 -9.38 -11.19
CA HIS A 123 -2.40 -8.13 -11.88
C HIS A 123 -3.59 -7.75 -12.76
N GLY A 124 -4.26 -6.64 -12.45
CA GLY A 124 -5.51 -6.23 -13.09
C GLY A 124 -5.38 -5.54 -14.45
N GLY A 125 -4.15 -5.30 -14.93
CA GLY A 125 -3.87 -4.89 -16.31
C GLY A 125 -3.99 -3.39 -16.60
N TYR A 126 -4.18 -2.55 -15.57
CA TYR A 126 -4.30 -1.10 -15.71
C TYR A 126 -3.09 -0.31 -15.18
N ASP A 127 -1.96 -0.98 -14.97
CA ASP A 127 -0.70 -0.32 -14.65
C ASP A 127 0.03 0.13 -15.93
N PHE A 128 1.16 0.84 -15.80
CA PHE A 128 1.89 1.46 -16.91
C PHE A 128 3.38 1.17 -16.85
N GLY A 129 4.10 1.47 -17.93
CA GLY A 129 5.56 1.36 -17.98
C GLY A 129 6.10 -0.07 -18.00
N ASP A 130 7.43 -0.16 -17.93
CA ASP A 130 8.15 -1.43 -17.97
C ASP A 130 8.39 -1.97 -16.56
N ARG A 131 8.16 -3.28 -16.40
CA ARG A 131 8.35 -3.94 -15.11
C ARG A 131 9.82 -3.92 -14.68
N ASN A 132 10.07 -3.54 -13.43
CA ASN A 132 11.41 -3.63 -12.81
C ASN A 132 11.55 -4.89 -11.93
N GLU A 133 12.76 -5.17 -11.42
CA GLU A 133 13.02 -6.34 -10.57
C GLU A 133 12.14 -6.37 -9.30
N GLY A 134 11.95 -5.22 -8.65
CA GLY A 134 11.07 -5.12 -7.48
C GLY A 134 9.61 -5.45 -7.82
N GLY A 135 9.14 -5.07 -9.00
CA GLY A 135 7.81 -5.39 -9.51
C GLY A 135 7.64 -6.88 -9.81
N ASN A 136 8.68 -7.56 -10.30
CA ASN A 136 8.66 -9.02 -10.42
C ASN A 136 8.56 -9.70 -9.05
N SER A 137 9.37 -9.28 -8.07
CA SER A 137 9.32 -9.85 -6.72
C SER A 137 7.96 -9.65 -6.05
N LEU A 138 7.36 -8.48 -6.24
CA LEU A 138 6.00 -8.19 -5.74
C LEU A 138 4.98 -9.13 -6.38
N LEU A 139 4.99 -9.26 -7.71
CA LEU A 139 4.05 -10.14 -8.42
C LEU A 139 4.18 -11.63 -8.07
N GLU A 140 5.41 -12.13 -7.87
CA GLU A 140 5.63 -13.51 -7.41
C GLU A 140 5.13 -13.71 -5.98
N PHE A 141 5.34 -12.72 -5.11
CA PHE A 141 4.82 -12.74 -3.74
C PHE A 141 3.29 -12.74 -3.72
N ASP A 142 2.65 -11.80 -4.44
CA ASP A 142 1.19 -11.73 -4.52
C ASP A 142 0.60 -13.03 -5.07
N ARG A 143 1.22 -13.62 -6.09
CA ARG A 143 0.80 -14.91 -6.66
C ARG A 143 0.96 -16.06 -5.69
N ALA A 144 2.03 -16.11 -4.90
CA ALA A 144 2.26 -17.18 -3.93
C ALA A 144 1.23 -17.20 -2.79
N PHE A 145 0.59 -16.06 -2.52
CA PHE A 145 -0.35 -15.86 -1.42
C PHE A 145 -1.79 -15.56 -1.87
N ASP A 146 -2.10 -15.74 -3.16
CA ASP A 146 -3.40 -15.44 -3.76
C ASP A 146 -3.89 -14.01 -3.46
N LEU A 147 -2.95 -13.05 -3.42
CA LEU A 147 -3.22 -11.63 -3.22
C LEU A 147 -3.44 -10.94 -4.57
N VAL A 148 -4.20 -9.85 -4.55
CA VAL A 148 -4.46 -9.03 -5.73
C VAL A 148 -3.85 -7.65 -5.55
N ILE A 149 -3.08 -7.19 -6.53
CA ILE A 149 -2.57 -5.83 -6.56
C ILE A 149 -3.72 -4.91 -6.95
N ALA A 150 -4.48 -4.47 -5.94
CA ALA A 150 -5.69 -3.69 -6.12
C ALA A 150 -5.48 -2.44 -6.99
N ASN A 151 -4.33 -1.77 -6.84
CA ASN A 151 -4.01 -0.56 -7.59
C ASN A 151 -3.90 -0.79 -9.12
N SER A 152 -3.57 -2.01 -9.54
CA SER A 152 -3.48 -2.43 -10.94
C SER A 152 -4.83 -2.82 -11.54
N SER A 153 -5.89 -2.91 -10.73
CA SER A 153 -7.23 -3.38 -11.13
C SER A 153 -8.20 -2.27 -11.52
N PHE A 154 -7.78 -1.02 -11.40
CA PHE A 154 -8.64 0.14 -11.70
C PHE A 154 -8.04 1.00 -12.80
N PRO A 155 -8.81 1.33 -13.87
CA PRO A 155 -8.37 2.27 -14.88
C PRO A 155 -8.15 3.65 -14.24
N LYS A 156 -6.94 4.19 -14.41
CA LYS A 156 -6.55 5.52 -13.96
C LYS A 156 -6.11 6.36 -15.15
N ARG A 157 -6.22 7.68 -15.03
CA ARG A 157 -5.61 8.63 -15.99
C ARG A 157 -4.09 8.53 -15.86
N GLU A 158 -3.34 8.64 -16.96
CA GLU A 158 -1.87 8.57 -16.95
C GLU A 158 -1.20 9.48 -15.91
N GLU A 159 -1.77 10.66 -15.68
CA GLU A 159 -1.32 11.63 -14.69
C GLU A 159 -1.33 11.11 -13.24
N HIS A 160 -2.18 10.10 -12.94
CA HIS A 160 -2.31 9.47 -11.63
C HIS A 160 -1.62 8.10 -11.55
N LEU A 161 -0.99 7.67 -12.64
CA LEU A 161 -0.23 6.42 -12.70
C LEU A 161 1.23 6.65 -12.28
N VAL A 162 1.80 7.81 -12.62
CA VAL A 162 3.20 8.15 -12.30
C VAL A 162 3.34 8.68 -10.88
N THR A 163 4.10 7.98 -10.03
CA THR A 163 4.39 8.35 -8.63
C THR A 163 5.60 9.28 -8.49
N PHE A 164 6.44 9.42 -9.53
CA PHE A 164 7.58 10.33 -9.58
C PHE A 164 7.85 10.81 -11.02
N ARG A 165 7.79 12.13 -11.26
CA ARG A 165 8.32 12.76 -12.48
C ARG A 165 9.62 13.47 -12.13
N ASN A 166 10.73 13.00 -12.69
CA ASN A 166 11.96 13.80 -12.72
C ASN A 166 11.77 14.93 -13.74
N LEU A 167 12.02 16.18 -13.36
CA LEU A 167 11.93 17.34 -14.28
C LEU A 167 13.07 17.36 -15.32
N ILE A 168 13.92 16.33 -15.35
CA ILE A 168 15.06 16.25 -16.25
C ILE A 168 15.03 14.90 -16.96
N GLY A 169 14.70 14.95 -18.26
CA GLY A 169 15.08 13.94 -19.25
C GLY A 169 14.11 12.79 -19.46
N LYS A 170 13.39 12.83 -20.59
CA LYS A 170 12.86 11.63 -21.25
C LYS A 170 14.02 10.70 -21.61
N THR A 171 13.87 9.42 -21.29
CA THR A 171 14.33 8.30 -22.13
C THR A 171 13.31 7.20 -21.99
#